data_AF-A0A8H7F5Y6-F1
#
_entry.id   AF-A0A8H7F5Y6-F1
#
_cell.length_a   1.000
_cell.length_b   1.000
_cell.length_c   1.000
_cell.angle_alpha   90.00
_cell.angle_beta   90.00
_cell.angle_gamma   90.00
#
_symmetry.space_group_name_H-M   'P 1'
#
loop_
_entity.id
_entity.type
_entity.pdbx_description
1 polymer ?
#
loop_
_entity_poly.entity_id
_entity_poly.type
_entity_poly.pdbx_seq_one_letter_code
_entity_poly.pdbx_strand_id
1 'polypeptide(L)'
;MEAIPMNDILDKSIRDDDDDDDDDDDGFTDGPEATLLGHHLPHPAPPPKGLWSQIQGIVIESAPALTLTTVSLLFTGKLLEQVSHWRAMREIDQLIIIIPVVLNLKGNLEMNLSARLGTAANVGELDEPKRRRRMILGNLALLQVQAMVVSFVAACFAILLGLIVHPLPESAPFKVEPSSNSTAPSLLLRDLSLYSRKPIPHPHPEAKHTTDLATFAMVASSTMTAACLSGLLLDSFMCALIVLCRKFHRDPDNIAPAIASCLGDLVTLSLIGLVSGLLIPYLHTPLPFIVAIVVILTSLTSLIYTLRNECVRPLLGQGWSPLFGAMILSSGSGIILDLFVGKYTGYAVIAVIIAGLPGATGSIFVSRLSTALHAAAMSKSAQLSEAQSPSPKVVTLTLLAITLPIEIFFLTTLRGIGWLKVPYLFIAFSVLFFCTAVTISLIIARYLTNWLWSKKRDPDMYALPIHSAFVDVMGQLLLVLCFEIVSGLGGNVTARGA
;
A
#
# COMPACT_ATOMS: atom_id res chain seq x y z
N MET A 1 48.37 -46.76 -43.87
CA MET A 1 47.05 -46.40 -43.34
C MET A 1 46.90 -44.91 -43.58
N GLU A 2 46.27 -44.63 -44.71
CA GLU A 2 46.02 -43.36 -45.45
C GLU A 2 45.30 -42.27 -44.63
N ALA A 3 45.25 -40.97 -44.97
CA ALA A 3 45.70 -40.17 -46.13
C ALA A 3 45.68 -38.65 -45.79
N ILE A 4 46.34 -37.85 -46.64
CA ILE A 4 46.09 -36.41 -46.91
C ILE A 4 45.56 -36.34 -48.38
N PRO A 5 45.13 -35.21 -49.01
CA PRO A 5 44.29 -34.01 -48.71
C PRO A 5 43.13 -33.84 -49.77
N MET A 6 42.54 -32.63 -49.86
CA MET A 6 42.23 -31.91 -51.12
C MET A 6 40.78 -31.85 -51.67
N ASN A 7 40.47 -30.66 -52.19
CA ASN A 7 39.39 -30.24 -53.12
C ASN A 7 38.03 -29.92 -52.46
N ASP A 8 37.53 -28.68 -52.47
CA ASP A 8 37.33 -27.74 -53.59
C ASP A 8 36.41 -28.32 -54.68
N ILE A 9 35.56 -27.45 -55.25
CA ILE A 9 34.63 -27.69 -56.38
C ILE A 9 33.17 -28.05 -56.00
N LEU A 10 32.34 -27.01 -55.94
CA LEU A 10 31.09 -26.83 -56.69
C LEU A 10 30.57 -25.42 -56.32
N ASP A 11 31.22 -24.35 -56.78
CA ASP A 11 31.07 -23.73 -58.11
C ASP A 11 29.61 -23.64 -58.59
N LYS A 12 29.06 -22.44 -58.35
CA LYS A 12 28.48 -21.56 -59.36
C LYS A 12 27.48 -22.13 -60.37
N SER A 13 26.30 -21.54 -60.34
CA SER A 13 25.83 -20.66 -61.44
C SER A 13 24.73 -19.73 -60.88
N ILE A 14 24.94 -18.41 -60.79
CA ILE A 14 24.73 -17.42 -61.89
C ILE A 14 23.21 -17.40 -62.19
N ARG A 15 22.41 -16.39 -61.79
CA ARG A 15 22.51 -15.00 -62.26
C ARG A 15 21.40 -14.06 -61.71
N ASP A 16 21.70 -12.75 -61.81
CA ASP A 16 20.82 -11.57 -61.97
C ASP A 16 20.00 -11.09 -60.75
N ASP A 17 19.89 -9.82 -60.37
CA ASP A 17 20.49 -8.52 -60.78
C ASP A 17 20.12 -7.48 -59.67
N ASP A 18 21.01 -6.50 -59.48
CA ASP A 18 20.79 -5.05 -59.22
C ASP A 18 19.74 -4.55 -58.20
N ASP A 19 20.19 -3.85 -57.15
CA ASP A 19 20.12 -2.37 -57.04
C ASP A 19 20.22 -1.85 -55.58
N ASP A 20 20.96 -0.74 -55.48
CA ASP A 20 20.92 0.37 -54.51
C ASP A 20 21.68 0.30 -53.15
N ASP A 21 22.86 0.94 -53.23
CA ASP A 21 23.33 2.09 -52.42
C ASP A 21 24.20 1.86 -51.16
N ASP A 22 25.50 2.11 -51.42
CA ASP A 22 26.46 2.96 -50.71
C ASP A 22 26.86 2.64 -49.26
N ASP A 23 27.95 1.86 -49.18
CA ASP A 23 29.26 2.23 -48.62
C ASP A 23 29.32 3.33 -47.54
N ASP A 24 29.88 2.98 -46.38
CA ASP A 24 31.26 3.41 -46.11
C ASP A 24 31.92 2.49 -45.07
N ASP A 25 33.10 2.04 -45.49
CA ASP A 25 34.06 1.13 -44.89
C ASP A 25 34.73 1.73 -43.64
N ASP A 26 35.35 0.86 -42.85
CA ASP A 26 36.70 1.04 -42.32
C ASP A 26 36.94 0.03 -41.18
N GLY A 27 37.52 -1.10 -41.56
CA GLY A 27 38.14 -2.04 -40.65
C GLY A 27 39.27 -1.39 -39.84
N PHE A 28 39.37 -1.76 -38.56
CA PHE A 28 40.60 -1.54 -37.80
C PHE A 28 40.99 -2.80 -37.01
N THR A 29 42.21 -3.20 -37.29
CA THR A 29 42.99 -4.33 -36.80
C THR A 29 43.33 -4.25 -35.31
N ASP A 30 43.46 -5.42 -34.68
CA ASP A 30 43.98 -5.62 -33.32
C ASP A 30 45.38 -5.01 -33.10
N GLY A 31 45.51 -4.21 -32.02
CA GLY A 31 46.78 -3.72 -31.47
C GLY A 31 46.55 -2.97 -30.14
N PRO A 32 47.41 -3.12 -29.10
CA PRO A 32 47.06 -2.75 -27.73
C PRO A 32 47.49 -1.31 -27.40
N GLU A 33 46.56 -0.35 -27.46
CA GLU A 33 46.79 1.01 -26.94
C GLU A 33 45.94 1.28 -25.69
N ALA A 34 46.59 1.14 -24.54
CA ALA A 34 46.19 1.74 -23.30
C ALA A 34 46.35 3.26 -23.39
N THR A 35 45.31 4.02 -23.74
CA THR A 35 45.04 5.40 -23.27
C THR A 35 43.80 5.96 -23.97
N LEU A 36 42.61 5.81 -23.37
CA LEU A 36 41.45 6.70 -23.61
C LEU A 36 40.38 6.47 -22.52
N LEU A 37 40.80 6.52 -21.25
CA LEU A 37 39.89 6.78 -20.14
C LEU A 37 39.58 8.27 -20.16
N GLY A 38 38.41 8.62 -20.70
CA GLY A 38 37.83 9.94 -20.52
C GLY A 38 37.76 10.27 -19.03
N HIS A 39 38.60 11.21 -18.60
CA HIS A 39 38.57 11.78 -17.27
C HIS A 39 37.25 12.57 -17.14
N HIS A 40 36.18 11.92 -16.70
CA HIS A 40 35.08 12.64 -16.07
C HIS A 40 35.63 13.22 -14.76
N LEU A 41 36.10 14.48 -14.83
CA LEU A 41 36.32 15.30 -13.66
C LEU A 41 35.04 15.24 -12.82
N PRO A 42 35.11 14.87 -11.53
CA PRO A 42 33.94 14.94 -10.67
C PRO A 42 33.49 16.40 -10.66
N HIS A 43 32.24 16.66 -11.06
CA HIS A 43 31.63 17.95 -10.83
C HIS A 43 31.82 18.32 -9.36
N PRO A 44 32.27 19.54 -9.04
CA PRO A 44 32.40 19.97 -7.65
C PRO A 44 31.05 19.77 -6.97
N ALA A 45 31.06 18.98 -5.90
CA ALA A 45 29.86 18.69 -5.13
C ALA A 45 29.21 20.02 -4.72
N PRO A 46 27.90 20.22 -4.93
CA PRO A 46 27.24 21.42 -4.48
C PRO A 46 27.44 21.59 -2.96
N PRO A 47 27.61 22.84 -2.48
CA PRO A 47 27.91 23.11 -1.08
C PRO A 47 26.86 22.49 -0.15
N PRO A 48 27.24 22.07 1.07
CA PRO A 48 26.31 21.46 2.02
C PRO A 48 25.12 22.39 2.27
N LYS A 49 23.92 21.91 1.99
CA LYS A 49 22.68 22.68 2.19
C LYS A 49 22.54 22.98 3.68
N GLY A 50 22.30 24.25 4.03
CA GLY A 50 22.02 24.64 5.42
C GLY A 50 20.80 23.90 5.98
N LEU A 51 20.77 23.69 7.31
CA LEU A 51 19.70 22.97 8.02
C LEU A 51 18.29 23.47 7.62
N TRP A 52 18.12 24.80 7.52
CA TRP A 52 16.86 25.41 7.12
C TRP A 52 16.43 25.03 5.69
N SER A 53 17.37 24.98 4.73
CA SER A 53 17.07 24.58 3.35
C SER A 53 16.65 23.11 3.27
N GLN A 54 17.23 22.24 4.10
CA GLN A 54 16.82 20.84 4.19
C GLN A 54 15.40 20.70 4.76
N ILE A 55 15.11 21.38 5.88
CA ILE A 55 13.78 21.39 6.50
C ILE A 55 12.74 21.93 5.51
N GLN A 56 13.04 23.07 4.87
CA GLN A 56 12.15 23.69 3.90
C GLN A 56 11.86 22.77 2.71
N GLY A 57 12.86 22.04 2.21
CA GLY A 57 12.68 21.06 1.13
C GLY A 57 11.69 19.95 1.53
N ILE A 58 11.91 19.32 2.68
CA ILE A 58 11.04 18.26 3.21
C ILE A 58 9.61 18.80 3.42
N VAL A 59 9.46 20.00 3.99
CA VAL A 59 8.13 20.59 4.25
C VAL A 59 7.39 20.86 2.94
N ILE A 60 8.03 21.47 1.95
CA ILE A 60 7.38 21.81 0.67
C ILE A 60 6.96 20.55 -0.10
N GLU A 61 7.70 19.44 0.06
CA GLU A 61 7.43 18.19 -0.65
C GLU A 61 6.43 17.32 0.10
N SER A 62 6.61 17.11 1.41
CA SER A 62 5.78 16.19 2.21
C SER A 62 4.49 16.81 2.72
N ALA A 63 4.43 18.11 3.06
CA ALA A 63 3.20 18.69 3.62
C ALA A 63 2.00 18.64 2.65
N PRO A 64 2.14 18.97 1.35
CA PRO A 64 1.04 18.83 0.41
C PRO A 64 0.61 17.37 0.22
N ALA A 65 1.59 16.45 0.15
CA ALA A 65 1.32 15.02 0.02
C ALA A 65 0.52 14.50 1.22
N LEU A 66 0.96 14.77 2.45
CA LEU A 66 0.29 14.35 3.69
C LEU A 66 -1.08 15.01 3.89
N THR A 67 -1.24 16.26 3.43
CA THR A 67 -2.54 16.93 3.45
C THR A 67 -3.51 16.25 2.48
N LEU A 68 -3.05 15.93 1.26
CA LEU A 68 -3.83 15.17 0.29
C LEU A 68 -4.15 13.77 0.82
N THR A 69 -3.21 13.12 1.51
CA THR A 69 -3.44 11.85 2.21
C THR A 69 -4.59 11.97 3.20
N THR A 70 -4.60 13.00 4.05
CA THR A 70 -5.66 13.22 5.04
C THR A 70 -7.03 13.41 4.36
N VAL A 71 -7.08 14.21 3.29
CA VAL A 71 -8.31 14.42 2.51
C VAL A 71 -8.78 13.12 1.86
N SER A 72 -7.88 12.37 1.23
CA SER A 72 -8.17 11.10 0.58
C SER A 72 -8.69 10.08 1.59
N LEU A 73 -8.04 9.93 2.74
CA LEU A 73 -8.44 9.03 3.82
C LEU A 73 -9.85 9.37 4.34
N LEU A 74 -10.19 10.65 4.52
CA LEU A 74 -11.53 11.09 4.90
C LEU A 74 -12.58 10.67 3.86
N PHE A 75 -12.28 10.86 2.56
CA PHE A 75 -13.16 10.42 1.48
C PHE A 75 -13.27 8.91 1.41
N THR A 76 -12.18 8.16 1.59
CA THR A 76 -12.19 6.69 1.63
C THR A 76 -13.09 6.18 2.76
N GLY A 77 -12.98 6.74 3.97
CA GLY A 77 -13.83 6.36 5.10
C GLY A 77 -15.31 6.63 4.82
N LYS A 78 -15.64 7.77 4.21
CA LYS A 78 -17.02 8.07 3.79
C LYS A 78 -17.53 7.21 2.65
N LEU A 79 -16.66 6.91 1.69
CA LEU A 79 -16.97 6.01 0.60
C LEU A 79 -17.23 4.60 1.14
N LEU A 80 -16.46 4.12 2.11
CA LEU A 80 -16.67 2.82 2.75
C LEU A 80 -18.05 2.74 3.43
N GLU A 81 -18.44 3.81 4.13
CA GLU A 81 -19.78 3.94 4.72
C GLU A 81 -20.88 3.86 3.64
N GLN A 82 -20.69 4.49 2.47
CA GLN A 82 -21.68 4.43 1.40
C GLN A 82 -21.70 3.06 0.69
N VAL A 83 -20.53 2.54 0.34
CA VAL A 83 -20.36 1.27 -0.38
C VAL A 83 -20.93 0.10 0.43
N SER A 84 -20.79 0.10 1.77
CA SER A 84 -21.36 -0.94 2.63
C SER A 84 -22.89 -1.06 2.53
N HIS A 85 -23.58 0.00 2.07
CA HIS A 85 -25.03 -0.02 1.85
C HIS A 85 -25.44 -0.40 0.42
N TRP A 86 -24.48 -0.58 -0.50
CA TRP A 86 -24.78 -0.95 -1.88
C TRP A 86 -25.30 -2.37 -1.98
N ARG A 87 -26.12 -2.63 -3.01
CA ARG A 87 -26.80 -3.91 -3.23
C ARG A 87 -25.85 -5.11 -3.19
N ALA A 88 -24.71 -5.03 -3.88
CA ALA A 88 -23.72 -6.10 -3.91
C ALA A 88 -23.19 -6.47 -2.51
N MET A 89 -22.90 -5.47 -1.68
CA MET A 89 -22.39 -5.65 -0.32
C MET A 89 -23.43 -6.24 0.64
N ARG A 90 -24.72 -5.97 0.39
CA ARG A 90 -25.83 -6.54 1.16
C ARG A 90 -26.21 -7.96 0.73
N GLU A 91 -26.04 -8.29 -0.55
CA GLU A 91 -26.35 -9.62 -1.07
C GLU A 91 -25.22 -10.62 -0.79
N ILE A 92 -23.97 -10.15 -0.66
CA ILE A 92 -22.79 -11.00 -0.45
C ILE A 92 -21.92 -10.43 0.69
N ASP A 93 -22.09 -10.95 1.90
CA ASP A 93 -21.35 -10.51 3.09
C ASP A 93 -19.83 -10.60 2.91
N GLN A 94 -19.35 -11.59 2.15
CA GLN A 94 -17.91 -11.79 1.90
C GLN A 94 -17.29 -10.61 1.14
N LEU A 95 -18.07 -9.82 0.40
CA LEU A 95 -17.58 -8.61 -0.27
C LEU A 95 -17.26 -7.47 0.72
N ILE A 96 -17.91 -7.41 1.88
CA ILE A 96 -17.57 -6.44 2.92
C ILE A 96 -16.34 -6.92 3.69
N ILE A 97 -16.29 -8.20 4.05
CA ILE A 97 -15.19 -8.80 4.83
C ILE A 97 -13.85 -8.67 4.10
N ILE A 98 -13.86 -8.78 2.77
CA ILE A 98 -12.64 -8.70 1.95
C ILE A 98 -12.06 -7.29 1.82
N ILE A 99 -12.86 -6.23 1.94
CA ILE A 99 -12.42 -4.86 1.66
C ILE A 99 -11.18 -4.47 2.49
N PRO A 100 -11.18 -4.54 3.83
CA PRO A 100 -10.02 -4.12 4.62
C PRO A 100 -8.75 -4.89 4.26
N VAL A 101 -8.89 -6.19 3.96
CA VAL A 101 -7.79 -7.07 3.58
C VAL A 101 -7.20 -6.67 2.23
N VAL A 102 -8.04 -6.47 1.21
CA VAL A 102 -7.56 -6.10 -0.13
C VAL A 102 -6.95 -4.71 -0.14
N LEU A 103 -7.56 -3.74 0.55
CA LEU A 103 -7.03 -2.38 0.66
C LEU A 103 -5.63 -2.40 1.32
N ASN A 104 -5.49 -3.07 2.47
CA ASN A 104 -4.21 -3.15 3.17
C ASN A 104 -3.12 -3.83 2.33
N LEU A 105 -3.43 -5.00 1.75
CA LEU A 105 -2.45 -5.73 0.95
C LEU A 105 -2.02 -4.95 -0.29
N LYS A 106 -2.97 -4.30 -0.96
CA LYS A 106 -2.69 -3.57 -2.18
C LYS A 106 -1.97 -2.25 -1.92
N GLY A 107 -2.40 -1.47 -0.93
CA GLY A 107 -1.70 -0.24 -0.54
C GLY A 107 -0.23 -0.51 -0.20
N ASN A 108 0.07 -1.66 0.44
CA ASN A 108 1.44 -2.08 0.71
C ASN A 108 2.25 -2.41 -0.56
N LEU A 109 1.63 -3.01 -1.60
CA LEU A 109 2.30 -3.24 -2.88
C LEU A 109 2.64 -1.94 -3.60
N GLU A 110 1.73 -0.97 -3.57
CA GLU A 110 1.88 0.35 -4.19
C GLU A 110 2.92 1.20 -3.45
N MET A 111 2.95 1.13 -2.12
CA MET A 111 4.01 1.74 -1.32
C MET A 111 5.38 1.13 -1.64
N ASN A 112 5.48 -0.20 -1.78
CA ASN A 112 6.73 -0.87 -2.18
C ASN A 112 7.17 -0.48 -3.60
N LEU A 113 6.23 -0.32 -4.54
CA LEU A 113 6.53 0.27 -5.86
C LEU A 113 7.13 1.66 -5.71
N SER A 114 6.45 2.50 -4.93
CA SER A 114 6.83 3.88 -4.74
C SER A 114 8.25 4.01 -4.17
N ALA A 115 8.58 3.24 -3.14
CA ALA A 115 9.91 3.26 -2.54
C ALA A 115 10.98 2.76 -3.51
N ARG A 116 10.75 1.64 -4.21
CA ARG A 116 11.70 1.10 -5.19
C ARG A 116 11.99 2.08 -6.34
N LEU A 117 10.93 2.66 -6.94
CA LEU A 117 11.09 3.62 -8.01
C LEU A 117 11.63 4.97 -7.50
N GLY A 118 11.32 5.35 -6.25
CA GLY A 118 11.89 6.51 -5.56
C GLY A 118 13.40 6.37 -5.39
N THR A 119 13.86 5.25 -4.84
CA THR A 119 15.28 4.88 -4.76
C THR A 119 15.94 4.91 -6.13
N ALA A 120 15.33 4.28 -7.14
CA ALA A 120 15.86 4.27 -8.51
C ALA A 120 15.96 5.67 -9.13
N ALA A 121 14.98 6.53 -8.87
CA ALA A 121 14.98 7.93 -9.32
C ALA A 121 16.10 8.72 -8.64
N ASN A 122 16.30 8.55 -7.34
CA ASN A 122 17.30 9.26 -6.55
C ASN A 122 18.73 8.82 -6.87
N VAL A 123 18.93 7.54 -7.18
CA VAL A 123 20.23 6.98 -7.63
C VAL A 123 20.53 7.33 -9.11
N GLY A 124 19.55 7.87 -9.85
CA GLY A 124 19.72 8.28 -11.26
C GLY A 124 19.47 7.16 -12.29
N GLU A 125 18.92 6.02 -11.87
CA GLU A 125 18.63 4.90 -12.77
C GLU A 125 17.51 5.22 -13.77
N LEU A 126 16.65 6.18 -13.44
CA LEU A 126 15.53 6.62 -14.29
C LEU A 126 15.91 7.73 -15.30
N ASP A 127 17.15 8.21 -15.29
CA ASP A 127 17.59 9.27 -16.20
C ASP A 127 17.73 8.74 -17.64
N GLU A 128 18.21 7.51 -17.78
CA GLU A 128 18.34 6.80 -19.06
C GLU A 128 16.95 6.35 -19.59
N PRO A 129 16.48 6.82 -20.76
CA PRO A 129 15.11 6.57 -21.23
C PRO A 129 14.82 5.08 -21.50
N LYS A 130 15.81 4.33 -22.00
CA LYS A 130 15.67 2.88 -22.25
C LYS A 130 15.54 2.11 -20.93
N ARG A 131 16.32 2.49 -19.90
CA ARG A 131 16.26 1.88 -18.57
C ARG A 131 14.97 2.25 -17.84
N ARG A 132 14.60 3.53 -17.84
CA ARG A 132 13.33 4.04 -17.31
C ARG A 132 12.14 3.28 -17.87
N ARG A 133 12.03 3.13 -19.21
CA ARG A 133 10.91 2.41 -19.83
C ARG A 133 10.85 0.95 -19.37
N ARG A 134 11.99 0.25 -19.31
CA ARG A 134 12.07 -1.14 -18.84
C ARG A 134 11.68 -1.27 -17.36
N MET A 135 12.10 -0.34 -16.51
CA MET A 135 11.73 -0.34 -15.09
C MET A 135 10.24 -0.04 -14.87
N ILE A 136 9.69 0.97 -15.56
CA ILE A 136 8.27 1.32 -15.44
C ILE A 136 7.39 0.18 -15.94
N LEU A 137 7.55 -0.26 -17.19
CA LEU A 137 6.71 -1.32 -17.75
C LEU A 137 6.89 -2.65 -17.01
N GLY A 138 8.11 -2.96 -16.58
CA GLY A 138 8.38 -4.13 -15.75
C GLY A 138 7.64 -4.10 -14.42
N ASN A 139 7.69 -2.97 -13.71
CA ASN A 139 7.01 -2.84 -12.42
C ASN A 139 5.49 -2.83 -12.57
N LEU A 140 4.94 -2.21 -13.64
CA LEU A 140 3.51 -2.27 -13.93
C LEU A 140 3.05 -3.72 -14.13
N ALA A 141 3.76 -4.51 -14.94
CA ALA A 141 3.44 -5.92 -15.14
C ALA A 141 3.60 -6.75 -13.86
N LEU A 142 4.65 -6.48 -13.08
CA LEU A 142 4.88 -7.14 -11.79
C LEU A 142 3.71 -6.90 -10.83
N LEU A 143 3.24 -5.66 -10.71
CA LEU A 143 2.14 -5.33 -9.81
C LEU A 143 0.82 -5.93 -10.25
N GLN A 144 0.55 -6.04 -11.56
CA GLN A 144 -0.62 -6.78 -12.04
C GLN A 144 -0.60 -8.23 -11.57
N VAL A 145 0.54 -8.91 -11.61
CA VAL A 145 0.67 -10.27 -11.08
C VAL A 145 0.48 -10.28 -9.56
N GLN A 146 1.14 -9.38 -8.83
CA GLN A 146 1.09 -9.36 -7.37
C GLN A 146 -0.31 -9.03 -6.84
N ALA A 147 -0.98 -8.03 -7.41
CA ALA A 147 -2.34 -7.63 -7.05
C ALA A 147 -3.34 -8.75 -7.29
N MET A 148 -3.15 -9.56 -8.35
CA MET A 148 -3.99 -10.70 -8.66
C MET A 148 -3.85 -11.84 -7.67
N VAL A 149 -2.61 -12.21 -7.34
CA VAL A 149 -2.33 -13.22 -6.31
C VAL A 149 -2.90 -12.77 -4.96
N VAL A 150 -2.64 -11.52 -4.58
CA VAL A 150 -3.15 -10.91 -3.34
C VAL A 150 -4.67 -10.93 -3.28
N SER A 151 -5.36 -10.52 -4.34
CA SER A 151 -6.83 -10.44 -4.37
C SER A 151 -7.47 -11.81 -4.32
N PHE A 152 -6.87 -12.80 -5.00
CA PHE A 152 -7.32 -14.18 -4.93
C PHE A 152 -7.14 -14.76 -3.51
N VAL A 153 -5.98 -14.55 -2.88
CA VAL A 153 -5.74 -14.98 -1.50
C VAL A 153 -6.71 -14.29 -0.54
N ALA A 154 -6.98 -13.01 -0.72
CA ALA A 154 -7.96 -12.27 0.07
C ALA A 154 -9.38 -12.81 -0.11
N ALA A 155 -9.77 -13.24 -1.31
CA ALA A 155 -11.05 -13.91 -1.58
C ALA A 155 -11.18 -15.25 -0.85
N CYS A 156 -10.14 -16.09 -0.92
CA CYS A 156 -10.09 -17.32 -0.13
C CYS A 156 -10.19 -17.04 1.37
N PHE A 157 -9.47 -16.04 1.87
CA PHE A 157 -9.47 -15.67 3.28
C PHE A 157 -10.83 -15.12 3.74
N ALA A 158 -11.47 -14.24 2.95
CA ALA A 158 -12.79 -13.70 3.27
C ALA A 158 -13.87 -14.78 3.34
N ILE A 159 -13.76 -15.81 2.48
CA ILE A 159 -14.68 -16.95 2.50
C ILE A 159 -14.41 -17.83 3.71
N LEU A 160 -13.14 -18.11 4.01
CA LEU A 160 -12.77 -18.84 5.22
C LEU A 160 -13.29 -18.14 6.49
N LEU A 161 -13.11 -16.81 6.57
CA LEU A 161 -13.67 -16.02 7.66
C LEU A 161 -15.19 -16.08 7.65
N GLY A 162 -15.86 -15.93 6.51
CA GLY A 162 -17.31 -16.05 6.40
C GLY A 162 -17.84 -17.39 6.93
N LEU A 163 -17.12 -18.49 6.69
CA LEU A 163 -17.46 -19.82 7.21
C LEU A 163 -17.26 -19.94 8.73
N ILE A 164 -16.20 -19.34 9.27
CA ILE A 164 -15.90 -19.37 10.72
C ILE A 164 -16.84 -18.44 11.50
N VAL A 165 -17.24 -17.32 10.89
CA VAL A 165 -17.96 -16.21 11.51
C VAL A 165 -19.49 -16.42 11.44
N HIS A 166 -20.02 -17.54 10.93
CA HIS A 166 -21.47 -17.78 10.88
C HIS A 166 -22.19 -17.52 12.22
N PRO A 167 -23.29 -16.74 12.24
CA PRO A 167 -24.12 -16.54 13.42
C PRO A 167 -24.83 -17.85 13.78
N LEU A 168 -24.79 -18.25 15.05
CA LEU A 168 -25.81 -19.15 15.57
C LEU A 168 -27.19 -18.54 15.27
N PRO A 169 -28.17 -19.33 14.82
CA PRO A 169 -29.51 -18.82 14.56
C PRO A 169 -30.05 -18.15 15.81
N GLU A 170 -30.76 -17.04 15.61
CA GLU A 170 -31.51 -16.30 16.62
C GLU A 170 -32.45 -17.28 17.35
N SER A 171 -31.95 -17.88 18.43
CA SER A 171 -32.70 -18.80 19.26
C SER A 171 -33.40 -17.95 20.30
N ALA A 172 -34.69 -17.71 20.03
CA ALA A 172 -35.83 -17.44 20.91
C ALA A 172 -35.61 -16.60 22.19
N PRO A 173 -36.56 -15.73 22.57
CA PRO A 173 -36.46 -14.96 23.80
C PRO A 173 -36.34 -15.88 25.03
N PHE A 174 -35.13 -15.99 25.59
CA PHE A 174 -34.88 -16.79 26.78
C PHE A 174 -35.37 -16.02 28.01
N LYS A 175 -36.43 -16.52 28.64
CA LYS A 175 -36.89 -16.06 29.97
C LYS A 175 -35.79 -16.31 31.00
N VAL A 176 -35.40 -15.26 31.72
CA VAL A 176 -34.43 -15.35 32.81
C VAL A 176 -35.15 -15.80 34.09
N GLU A 177 -34.83 -17.00 34.58
CA GLU A 177 -34.96 -17.34 36.01
C GLU A 177 -33.59 -17.13 36.69
N PRO A 178 -33.55 -16.58 37.92
CA PRO A 178 -32.29 -16.29 38.59
C PRO A 178 -31.79 -17.54 39.33
N SER A 179 -30.58 -17.99 39.02
CA SER A 179 -29.83 -18.84 39.95
C SER A 179 -28.38 -18.38 40.07
N SER A 180 -28.00 -18.20 41.32
CA SER A 180 -26.75 -17.72 41.85
C SER A 180 -25.66 -18.78 41.82
N ASN A 181 -24.40 -18.29 41.67
CA ASN A 181 -23.11 -18.94 41.96
C ASN A 181 -22.32 -19.43 40.74
N SER A 182 -21.47 -18.56 40.19
CA SER A 182 -20.26 -18.96 39.45
C SER A 182 -19.19 -17.86 39.45
N THR A 183 -17.93 -18.30 39.40
CA THR A 183 -16.67 -17.63 39.72
C THR A 183 -16.24 -16.54 38.72
N ALA A 184 -15.60 -15.48 39.24
CA ALA A 184 -15.18 -14.25 38.53
C ALA A 184 -14.41 -14.39 37.19
N PRO A 185 -13.59 -15.44 36.92
CA PRO A 185 -12.91 -15.57 35.62
C PRO A 185 -13.87 -15.95 34.48
N SER A 186 -14.97 -16.62 34.82
CA SER A 186 -15.98 -17.04 33.84
C SER A 186 -16.91 -15.89 33.43
N LEU A 187 -17.07 -14.86 34.28
CA LEU A 187 -17.85 -13.66 33.97
C LEU A 187 -17.10 -12.74 33.00
N LEU A 188 -15.77 -12.57 33.11
CA LEU A 188 -15.02 -11.78 32.13
C LEU A 188 -14.96 -12.43 30.74
N LEU A 189 -14.82 -13.75 30.68
CA LEU A 189 -14.77 -14.50 29.41
C LEU A 189 -16.17 -14.61 28.79
N ARG A 190 -17.21 -14.69 29.62
CA ARG A 190 -18.61 -14.63 29.19
C ARG A 190 -19.06 -13.22 28.82
N ASP A 191 -18.57 -12.17 29.47
CA ASP A 191 -18.83 -10.78 29.10
C ASP A 191 -18.11 -10.40 27.80
N LEU A 192 -16.87 -10.89 27.59
CA LEU A 192 -16.18 -10.80 26.29
C LEU A 192 -16.91 -11.60 25.19
N SER A 193 -17.57 -12.70 25.55
CA SER A 193 -18.39 -13.51 24.63
C SER A 193 -19.79 -12.92 24.37
N LEU A 194 -20.38 -12.20 25.33
CA LEU A 194 -21.71 -11.60 25.25
C LEU A 194 -21.68 -10.18 24.67
N TYR A 195 -20.51 -9.54 24.63
CA TYR A 195 -20.27 -8.33 23.83
C TYR A 195 -20.04 -8.62 22.34
N SER A 196 -20.03 -9.90 21.95
CA SER A 196 -19.91 -10.31 20.56
C SER A 196 -21.19 -9.96 19.79
N ARG A 197 -21.06 -8.93 18.94
CA ARG A 197 -21.95 -8.52 17.85
C ARG A 197 -23.20 -7.74 18.24
N LYS A 198 -23.13 -6.41 18.08
CA LYS A 198 -24.05 -5.76 17.15
C LYS A 198 -23.30 -5.56 15.83
N PRO A 199 -23.58 -6.37 14.81
CA PRO A 199 -23.03 -6.13 13.48
C PRO A 199 -23.55 -4.80 12.95
N ILE A 200 -22.88 -4.28 11.91
CA ILE A 200 -23.47 -3.36 10.93
C ILE A 200 -24.92 -3.83 10.67
N PRO A 201 -25.94 -2.97 10.76
CA PRO A 201 -27.33 -3.40 10.65
C PRO A 201 -27.56 -4.06 9.28
N HIS A 202 -27.63 -5.39 9.26
CA HIS A 202 -28.08 -6.17 8.10
C HIS A 202 -29.59 -5.99 7.97
N PRO A 203 -30.12 -5.53 6.82
CA PRO A 203 -31.53 -5.71 6.52
C PRO A 203 -31.69 -6.93 5.62
N HIS A 204 -31.98 -8.10 6.23
CA HIS A 204 -33.04 -9.06 5.86
C HIS A 204 -32.78 -10.46 6.46
N PRO A 205 -33.76 -11.11 7.12
CA PRO A 205 -33.62 -12.46 7.68
C PRO A 205 -33.64 -13.62 6.67
N GLU A 206 -33.61 -13.36 5.36
CA GLU A 206 -33.89 -14.36 4.31
C GLU A 206 -32.76 -14.52 3.27
N ALA A 207 -31.54 -14.08 3.54
CA ALA A 207 -30.41 -14.45 2.68
C ALA A 207 -30.12 -15.95 2.87
N LYS A 208 -30.40 -16.75 1.84
CA LYS A 208 -30.06 -18.17 1.81
C LYS A 208 -28.53 -18.30 1.75
N HIS A 209 -27.89 -18.33 2.92
CA HIS A 209 -26.44 -18.40 3.08
C HIS A 209 -25.91 -19.79 2.71
N THR A 210 -25.74 -20.02 1.41
CA THR A 210 -24.90 -21.12 0.92
C THR A 210 -23.71 -20.51 0.22
N THR A 211 -22.50 -20.80 0.71
CA THR A 211 -21.21 -20.57 0.05
C THR A 211 -21.15 -21.38 -1.25
N ASP A 212 -21.91 -20.93 -2.24
CA ASP A 212 -21.97 -21.54 -3.57
C ASP A 212 -20.77 -21.08 -4.40
N LEU A 213 -20.36 -21.93 -5.35
CA LEU A 213 -19.26 -21.64 -6.28
C LEU A 213 -19.50 -20.33 -7.03
N ALA A 214 -20.76 -19.99 -7.33
CA ALA A 214 -21.15 -18.72 -7.93
C ALA A 214 -20.80 -17.51 -7.03
N THR A 215 -20.99 -17.63 -5.72
CA THR A 215 -20.63 -16.58 -4.76
C THR A 215 -19.11 -16.42 -4.67
N PHE A 216 -18.37 -17.53 -4.63
CA PHE A 216 -16.90 -17.50 -4.69
C PHE A 216 -16.43 -16.81 -5.98
N ALA A 217 -16.96 -17.23 -7.12
CA ALA A 217 -16.60 -16.66 -8.42
C ALA A 217 -16.93 -15.17 -8.50
N MET A 218 -18.05 -14.74 -7.94
CA MET A 218 -18.44 -13.33 -7.86
C MET A 218 -17.45 -12.50 -7.01
N VAL A 219 -17.10 -12.97 -5.81
CA VAL A 219 -16.15 -12.27 -4.92
C VAL A 219 -14.77 -12.19 -5.57
N ALA A 220 -14.27 -13.32 -6.07
CA ALA A 220 -12.97 -13.41 -6.70
C ALA A 220 -12.91 -12.54 -7.96
N SER A 221 -13.84 -12.70 -8.91
CA SER A 221 -13.85 -11.92 -10.15
C SER A 221 -13.99 -10.42 -9.91
N SER A 222 -14.87 -9.99 -9.00
CA SER A 222 -15.08 -8.57 -8.69
C SER A 222 -13.82 -7.93 -8.12
N THR A 223 -13.22 -8.57 -7.11
CA THR A 223 -12.04 -8.01 -6.43
C THR A 223 -10.78 -8.10 -7.29
N MET A 224 -10.57 -9.19 -8.02
CA MET A 224 -9.46 -9.33 -8.97
C MET A 224 -9.56 -8.29 -10.10
N THR A 225 -10.75 -8.10 -10.68
CA THR A 225 -10.96 -7.07 -11.72
C THR A 225 -10.71 -5.67 -11.16
N ALA A 226 -11.28 -5.35 -10.00
CA ALA A 226 -11.08 -4.06 -9.35
C ALA A 226 -9.61 -3.80 -9.01
N ALA A 227 -8.88 -4.81 -8.53
CA ALA A 227 -7.46 -4.73 -8.22
C ALA A 227 -6.63 -4.49 -9.48
N CYS A 228 -6.90 -5.21 -10.57
CA CYS A 228 -6.26 -5.00 -11.88
C CYS A 228 -6.51 -3.59 -12.42
N LEU A 229 -7.77 -3.16 -12.50
CA LEU A 229 -8.15 -1.84 -12.99
C LEU A 229 -7.51 -0.73 -12.16
N SER A 230 -7.56 -0.86 -10.83
CA SER A 230 -6.95 0.13 -9.96
C SER A 230 -5.42 0.10 -10.06
N GLY A 231 -4.77 -1.05 -10.25
CA GLY A 231 -3.32 -1.12 -10.49
C GLY A 231 -2.94 -0.44 -11.81
N LEU A 232 -3.70 -0.67 -12.89
CA LEU A 232 -3.44 0.01 -14.17
C LEU A 232 -3.57 1.53 -14.05
N LEU A 233 -4.58 2.01 -13.34
CA LEU A 233 -4.82 3.45 -13.16
C LEU A 233 -3.80 4.06 -12.20
N LEU A 234 -3.67 3.50 -10.99
CA LEU A 234 -2.86 4.06 -9.93
C LEU A 234 -1.37 3.82 -10.13
N ASP A 235 -0.93 2.62 -10.50
CA ASP A 235 0.50 2.34 -10.67
C ASP A 235 1.06 3.16 -11.83
N SER A 236 0.29 3.38 -12.90
CA SER A 236 0.66 4.28 -14.00
C SER A 236 0.76 5.73 -13.52
N PHE A 237 -0.21 6.18 -12.71
CA PHE A 237 -0.18 7.50 -12.09
C PHE A 237 1.04 7.65 -11.18
N MET A 238 1.35 6.66 -10.34
CA MET A 238 2.49 6.67 -9.43
C MET A 238 3.82 6.68 -10.19
N CYS A 239 3.96 5.86 -11.24
CA CYS A 239 5.14 5.90 -12.10
C CYS A 239 5.32 7.29 -12.75
N ALA A 240 4.23 7.88 -13.27
CA ALA A 240 4.26 9.22 -13.85
C ALA A 240 4.63 10.28 -12.79
N LEU A 241 4.08 10.19 -11.59
CA LEU A 241 4.39 11.08 -10.46
C LEU A 241 5.87 11.03 -10.10
N ILE A 242 6.47 9.84 -10.01
CA ILE A 242 7.89 9.70 -9.67
C ILE A 242 8.79 10.29 -10.76
N VAL A 243 8.46 10.04 -12.03
CA VAL A 243 9.17 10.66 -13.17
C VAL A 243 9.02 12.18 -13.15
N LEU A 244 7.84 12.69 -12.76
CA LEU A 244 7.58 14.12 -12.64
C LEU A 244 8.36 14.75 -11.48
N CYS A 245 8.45 14.07 -10.34
CA CYS A 245 9.29 14.49 -9.21
C CYS A 245 10.75 14.62 -9.66
N ARG A 246 11.28 13.62 -10.36
CA ARG A 246 12.63 13.65 -10.94
C ARG A 246 12.81 14.82 -11.90
N LYS A 247 11.86 15.06 -12.81
CA LYS A 247 11.89 16.18 -13.77
C LYS A 247 11.89 17.56 -13.08
N PHE A 248 11.16 17.71 -11.98
CA PHE A 248 11.11 18.95 -11.19
C PHE A 248 12.16 19.02 -10.07
N HIS A 249 13.14 18.10 -10.05
CA HIS A 249 14.21 18.05 -9.05
C HIS A 249 13.67 18.00 -7.61
N ARG A 250 12.57 17.28 -7.41
CA ARG A 250 11.94 17.01 -6.12
C ARG A 250 12.23 15.56 -5.71
N ASP A 251 12.35 15.34 -4.41
CA ASP A 251 12.60 14.00 -3.88
C ASP A 251 11.30 13.17 -3.92
N PRO A 252 11.21 12.11 -4.74
CA PRO A 252 10.02 11.27 -4.80
C PRO A 252 9.74 10.55 -3.48
N ASP A 253 10.74 10.31 -2.63
CA ASP A 253 10.55 9.63 -1.33
C ASP A 253 9.72 10.48 -0.35
N ASN A 254 9.68 11.80 -0.55
CA ASN A 254 8.88 12.72 0.26
C ASN A 254 7.41 12.78 -0.11
N ILE A 255 7.05 12.30 -1.31
CA ILE A 255 5.75 12.54 -1.94
C ILE A 255 5.06 11.20 -2.23
N ALA A 256 5.74 10.33 -2.96
CA ALA A 256 5.13 9.17 -3.58
C ALA A 256 4.63 8.12 -2.57
N PRO A 257 5.36 7.78 -1.47
CA PRO A 257 4.87 6.78 -0.51
C PRO A 257 3.56 7.16 0.17
N ALA A 258 3.39 8.44 0.53
CA ALA A 258 2.18 8.94 1.17
C ALA A 258 0.99 8.98 0.20
N ILE A 259 1.23 9.36 -1.05
CA ILE A 259 0.19 9.39 -2.09
C ILE A 259 -0.25 7.97 -2.47
N ALA A 260 0.69 7.05 -2.63
CA ALA A 260 0.42 5.64 -2.91
C ALA A 260 -0.50 5.03 -1.83
N SER A 261 -0.15 5.26 -0.55
CA SER A 261 -0.91 4.71 0.57
C SER A 261 -2.39 5.14 0.59
N CYS A 262 -2.71 6.40 0.28
CA CYS A 262 -4.07 6.90 0.45
C CYS A 262 -4.94 6.82 -0.80
N LEU A 263 -4.37 7.07 -1.99
CA LEU A 263 -5.11 7.01 -3.24
C LEU A 263 -5.38 5.56 -3.65
N GLY A 264 -4.50 4.64 -3.28
CA GLY A 264 -4.68 3.20 -3.45
C GLY A 264 -5.98 2.70 -2.84
N ASP A 265 -6.19 3.05 -1.58
CA ASP A 265 -7.38 2.65 -0.84
C ASP A 265 -8.66 3.24 -1.46
N LEU A 266 -8.63 4.54 -1.78
CA LEU A 266 -9.77 5.25 -2.35
C LEU A 266 -10.18 4.67 -3.72
N VAL A 267 -9.21 4.51 -4.61
CA VAL A 267 -9.44 4.03 -5.98
C VAL A 267 -9.83 2.56 -5.98
N THR A 268 -9.18 1.73 -5.17
CA THR A 268 -9.49 0.31 -5.08
C THR A 268 -10.88 0.10 -4.49
N LEU A 269 -11.25 0.79 -3.42
CA LEU A 269 -12.59 0.70 -2.83
C LEU A 269 -13.68 1.15 -3.81
N SER A 270 -13.45 2.25 -4.53
CA SER A 270 -14.37 2.75 -5.57
C SER A 270 -14.60 1.69 -6.65
N LEU A 271 -13.53 1.05 -7.12
CA LEU A 271 -13.60 0.03 -8.16
C LEU A 271 -14.18 -1.29 -7.66
N ILE A 272 -13.92 -1.70 -6.42
CA ILE A 272 -14.59 -2.86 -5.81
C ILE A 272 -16.10 -2.62 -5.79
N GLY A 273 -16.55 -1.47 -5.30
CA GLY A 273 -17.96 -1.10 -5.29
C GLY A 273 -18.56 -1.10 -6.70
N LEU A 274 -17.89 -0.45 -7.66
CA LEU A 274 -18.39 -0.35 -9.03
C LEU A 274 -18.49 -1.71 -9.72
N VAL A 275 -17.40 -2.49 -9.71
CA VAL A 275 -17.35 -3.79 -10.39
C VAL A 275 -18.35 -4.76 -9.76
N SER A 276 -18.39 -4.85 -8.43
CA SER A 276 -19.35 -5.72 -7.75
C SER A 276 -20.80 -5.28 -8.00
N GLY A 277 -21.07 -3.97 -8.03
CA GLY A 277 -22.39 -3.43 -8.39
C GLY A 277 -22.82 -3.73 -9.83
N LEU A 278 -21.88 -3.78 -10.77
CA LEU A 278 -22.14 -4.16 -12.16
C LEU A 278 -22.35 -5.66 -12.33
N LEU A 279 -21.67 -6.48 -11.52
CA LEU A 279 -21.64 -7.93 -11.70
C LEU A 279 -22.73 -8.65 -10.87
N ILE A 280 -23.24 -8.02 -9.79
CA ILE A 280 -24.27 -8.62 -8.92
C ILE A 280 -25.57 -9.01 -9.64
N PRO A 281 -26.11 -8.24 -10.62
CA PRO A 281 -27.32 -8.66 -11.35
C PRO A 281 -27.13 -9.97 -12.13
N TYR A 282 -25.88 -10.37 -12.35
CA TYR A 282 -25.47 -11.54 -13.12
C TYR A 282 -24.91 -12.67 -12.25
N LEU A 283 -25.13 -12.63 -10.93
CA LEU A 283 -24.59 -13.59 -9.96
C LEU A 283 -24.80 -15.06 -10.36
N HIS A 284 -26.00 -15.41 -10.82
CA HIS A 284 -26.36 -16.79 -11.20
C HIS A 284 -26.13 -17.11 -12.68
N THR A 285 -25.42 -16.25 -13.40
CA THR A 285 -25.05 -16.45 -14.81
C THR A 285 -23.58 -16.87 -14.91
N PRO A 286 -23.10 -17.41 -16.05
CA PRO A 286 -21.67 -17.71 -16.21
C PRO A 286 -20.77 -16.46 -16.28
N LEU A 287 -21.32 -15.24 -16.28
CA LEU A 287 -20.57 -14.00 -16.47
C LEU A 287 -19.43 -13.81 -15.46
N PRO A 288 -19.61 -14.00 -14.13
CA PRO A 288 -18.51 -13.85 -13.16
C PRO A 288 -17.36 -14.82 -13.41
N PHE A 289 -17.65 -16.03 -13.87
CA PHE A 289 -16.61 -17.01 -14.25
C PHE A 289 -15.85 -16.59 -15.49
N ILE A 290 -16.54 -16.07 -16.51
CA ILE A 290 -15.89 -15.55 -17.73
C ILE A 290 -14.97 -14.39 -17.36
N VAL A 291 -15.44 -13.46 -16.52
CA VAL A 291 -14.63 -12.35 -16.02
C VAL A 291 -13.40 -12.89 -15.27
N ALA A 292 -13.58 -13.84 -14.35
CA ALA A 292 -12.46 -14.45 -13.63
C ALA A 292 -11.40 -15.04 -14.59
N ILE A 293 -11.83 -15.77 -15.62
CA ILE A 293 -10.93 -16.33 -16.64
C ILE A 293 -10.18 -15.23 -17.38
N VAL A 294 -10.88 -14.18 -17.82
CA VAL A 294 -10.25 -13.04 -18.52
C VAL A 294 -9.16 -12.40 -17.67
N VAL A 295 -9.45 -12.11 -16.40
CA VAL A 295 -8.43 -11.46 -15.54
C VAL A 295 -7.27 -12.42 -15.24
N ILE A 296 -7.51 -13.73 -15.10
CA ILE A 296 -6.43 -14.73 -14.98
C ILE A 296 -5.53 -14.72 -16.24
N LEU A 297 -6.11 -14.67 -17.44
CA LEU A 297 -5.33 -14.59 -18.69
C LEU A 297 -4.52 -13.30 -18.77
N THR A 298 -5.08 -12.17 -18.33
CA THR A 298 -4.34 -10.89 -18.21
C THR A 298 -3.18 -11.00 -17.24
N SER A 299 -3.38 -11.67 -16.09
CA SER A 299 -2.31 -11.93 -15.11
C SER A 299 -1.21 -12.83 -15.68
N LEU A 300 -1.57 -13.88 -16.44
CA LEU A 300 -0.59 -14.76 -17.08
C LEU A 300 0.25 -14.02 -18.13
N THR A 301 -0.37 -13.13 -18.90
CA THR A 301 0.33 -12.28 -19.87
C THR A 301 1.32 -11.35 -19.16
N SER A 302 0.89 -10.74 -18.05
CA SER A 302 1.73 -9.88 -17.22
C SER A 302 2.87 -10.66 -16.55
N LEU A 303 2.62 -11.92 -16.16
CA LEU A 303 3.64 -12.81 -15.62
C LEU A 303 4.71 -13.15 -16.66
N ILE A 304 4.31 -13.51 -17.88
CA ILE A 304 5.25 -13.77 -18.98
C ILE A 304 6.11 -12.52 -19.26
N TYR A 305 5.49 -11.34 -19.30
CA TYR A 305 6.21 -10.08 -19.48
C TYR A 305 7.21 -9.82 -18.34
N THR A 306 6.80 -10.06 -17.10
CA THR A 306 7.65 -9.87 -15.91
C THR A 306 8.83 -10.84 -15.90
N LEU A 307 8.61 -12.11 -16.27
CA LEU A 307 9.65 -13.13 -16.35
C LEU A 307 10.70 -12.81 -17.43
N ARG A 308 10.32 -12.10 -18.50
CA ARG A 308 11.24 -11.64 -19.55
C ARG A 308 12.02 -10.39 -19.16
N ASN A 309 11.60 -9.67 -18.12
CA ASN A 309 12.23 -8.41 -17.72
C ASN A 309 13.21 -8.63 -16.55
N GLU A 310 14.51 -8.60 -16.86
CA GLU A 310 15.59 -8.86 -15.90
C GLU A 310 15.59 -7.91 -14.70
N CYS A 311 15.10 -6.68 -14.86
CA CYS A 311 15.07 -5.68 -13.78
C CYS A 311 14.08 -6.04 -12.67
N VAL A 312 13.00 -6.76 -12.99
CA VAL A 312 11.88 -7.01 -12.06
C VAL A 312 11.61 -8.49 -11.81
N ARG A 313 12.11 -9.40 -12.65
CA ARG A 313 11.96 -10.85 -12.47
C ARG A 313 12.32 -11.33 -11.06
N PRO A 314 13.42 -10.88 -10.42
CA PRO A 314 13.76 -11.33 -9.07
C PRO A 314 12.73 -10.93 -8.01
N LEU A 315 11.99 -9.84 -8.26
CA LEU A 315 11.02 -9.27 -7.34
C LEU A 315 9.74 -10.12 -7.24
N LEU A 316 9.48 -11.00 -8.20
CA LEU A 316 8.34 -11.94 -8.16
C LEU A 316 8.38 -12.87 -6.93
N GLY A 317 9.56 -13.18 -6.41
CA GLY A 317 9.72 -14.06 -5.23
C GLY A 317 9.90 -13.31 -3.91
N GLN A 318 10.03 -11.99 -3.94
CA GLN A 318 10.38 -11.19 -2.77
C GLN A 318 9.15 -10.49 -2.18
N GLY A 319 9.19 -10.16 -0.89
CA GLY A 319 8.13 -9.38 -0.24
C GLY A 319 6.86 -10.13 0.16
N TRP A 320 6.69 -11.41 -0.20
CA TRP A 320 5.50 -12.17 0.19
C TRP A 320 5.36 -12.39 1.69
N SER A 321 6.47 -12.71 2.37
CA SER A 321 6.44 -12.94 3.83
C SER A 321 6.03 -11.70 4.64
N PRO A 322 6.61 -10.50 4.44
CA PRO A 322 6.15 -9.31 5.15
C PRO A 322 4.72 -8.93 4.76
N LEU A 323 4.31 -9.14 3.50
CA LEU A 323 2.97 -8.81 3.03
C LEU A 323 1.88 -9.68 3.71
N PHE A 324 2.03 -11.00 3.72
CA PHE A 324 1.07 -11.88 4.40
C PHE A 324 1.18 -11.80 5.92
N GLY A 325 2.37 -11.51 6.47
CA GLY A 325 2.51 -11.20 7.89
C GLY A 325 1.74 -9.93 8.29
N ALA A 326 1.81 -8.89 7.44
CA ALA A 326 1.06 -7.65 7.60
C ALA A 326 -0.46 -7.87 7.52
N MET A 327 -0.93 -8.76 6.64
CA MET A 327 -2.35 -9.14 6.55
C MET A 327 -2.90 -9.69 7.88
N ILE A 328 -2.15 -10.58 8.53
CA ILE A 328 -2.54 -11.16 9.82
C ILE A 328 -2.59 -10.07 10.89
N LEU A 329 -1.57 -9.20 10.93
CA LEU A 329 -1.52 -8.11 11.89
C LEU A 329 -2.64 -7.07 11.67
N SER A 330 -2.93 -6.74 10.41
CA SER A 330 -4.01 -5.83 10.00
C SER A 330 -5.39 -6.36 10.39
N SER A 331 -5.57 -7.69 10.44
CA SER A 331 -6.80 -8.29 10.98
C SER A 331 -7.06 -7.88 12.43
N GLY A 332 -6.02 -7.67 13.24
CA GLY A 332 -6.14 -7.12 14.59
C GLY A 332 -6.68 -5.69 14.62
N SER A 333 -6.28 -4.85 13.67
CA SER A 333 -6.80 -3.50 13.49
C SER A 333 -8.29 -3.53 13.12
N GLY A 334 -8.68 -4.41 12.20
CA GLY A 334 -10.09 -4.63 11.85
C GLY A 334 -10.96 -5.08 13.03
N ILE A 335 -10.45 -5.96 13.89
CA ILE A 335 -11.14 -6.39 15.11
C ILE A 335 -11.33 -5.23 16.09
N ILE A 336 -10.29 -4.42 16.32
CA ILE A 336 -10.41 -3.24 17.20
C ILE A 336 -11.46 -2.26 16.64
N LEU A 337 -11.47 -2.06 15.32
CA LEU A 337 -12.47 -1.19 14.68
C LEU A 337 -13.89 -1.68 14.95
N ASP A 338 -14.15 -2.97 14.75
CA ASP A 338 -15.47 -3.58 14.96
C ASP A 338 -15.94 -3.47 16.42
N LEU A 339 -15.02 -3.70 17.37
CA LEU A 339 -15.33 -3.62 18.81
C LEU A 339 -15.73 -2.21 19.27
N PHE A 340 -15.14 -1.17 18.69
CA PHE A 340 -15.27 0.20 19.20
C PHE A 340 -16.09 1.14 18.32
N VAL A 341 -16.34 0.80 17.05
CA VAL A 341 -17.14 1.63 16.13
C VAL A 341 -18.56 1.84 16.63
N GLY A 342 -19.18 0.81 17.23
CA GLY A 342 -20.52 0.90 17.82
C GLY A 342 -20.54 1.52 19.22
N LYS A 343 -19.41 1.47 19.95
CA LYS A 343 -19.29 2.00 21.31
C LYS A 343 -19.13 3.53 21.31
N TYR A 344 -18.37 4.06 20.36
CA TYR A 344 -17.98 5.46 20.32
C TYR A 344 -18.43 6.17 19.05
N THR A 345 -19.26 7.21 19.22
CA THR A 345 -19.73 8.00 18.10
C THR A 345 -18.57 8.74 17.42
N GLY A 346 -18.42 8.54 16.11
CA GLY A 346 -17.35 9.14 15.32
C GLY A 346 -16.03 8.36 15.31
N TYR A 347 -15.95 7.23 16.00
CA TYR A 347 -14.73 6.43 16.10
C TYR A 347 -14.14 6.09 14.73
N ALA A 348 -14.95 5.56 13.80
CA ALA A 348 -14.47 5.16 12.47
C ALA A 348 -13.79 6.29 11.69
N VAL A 349 -14.33 7.51 11.74
CA VAL A 349 -13.77 8.66 11.00
C VAL A 349 -12.41 9.07 11.56
N ILE A 350 -12.24 9.01 12.88
CA ILE A 350 -10.98 9.38 13.55
C ILE A 350 -9.97 8.24 13.46
N ALA A 351 -10.43 6.98 13.52
CA ALA A 351 -9.61 5.78 13.39
C ALA A 351 -8.85 5.76 12.06
N VAL A 352 -9.49 6.19 10.98
CA VAL A 352 -8.88 6.27 9.66
C VAL A 352 -7.69 7.24 9.63
N ILE A 353 -7.76 8.39 10.31
CA ILE A 353 -6.65 9.36 10.35
C ILE A 353 -5.54 8.94 11.31
N ILE A 354 -5.88 8.49 12.53
CA ILE A 354 -4.89 8.11 13.53
C ILE A 354 -4.11 6.84 13.15
N ALA A 355 -4.68 5.98 12.32
CA ALA A 355 -3.96 4.87 11.69
C ALA A 355 -3.21 5.34 10.43
N GLY A 356 -3.92 5.97 9.48
CA GLY A 356 -3.40 6.24 8.14
C GLY A 356 -2.33 7.32 8.07
N LEU A 357 -2.48 8.45 8.78
CA LEU A 357 -1.55 9.57 8.67
C LEU A 357 -0.18 9.29 9.32
N PRO A 358 -0.09 8.67 10.52
CA PRO A 358 1.17 8.18 11.06
C PRO A 358 1.82 7.09 10.19
N GLY A 359 1.01 6.24 9.54
CA GLY A 359 1.48 5.23 8.59
C GLY A 359 2.15 5.86 7.37
N ALA A 360 1.47 6.80 6.71
CA ALA A 360 2.00 7.55 5.57
C ALA A 360 3.25 8.39 5.91
N THR A 361 3.29 8.95 7.12
CA THR A 361 4.46 9.70 7.60
C THR A 361 5.66 8.76 7.81
N GLY A 362 5.42 7.58 8.38
CA GLY A 362 6.45 6.56 8.55
C GLY A 362 6.91 5.96 7.22
N SER A 363 6.04 5.81 6.22
CA SER A 363 6.42 5.30 4.90
C SER A 363 7.36 6.26 4.15
N ILE A 364 7.14 7.57 4.25
CA ILE A 364 8.11 8.59 3.80
C ILE A 364 9.46 8.38 4.49
N PHE A 365 9.46 8.22 5.82
CA PHE A 365 10.70 8.03 6.58
C PHE A 365 11.43 6.74 6.17
N VAL A 366 10.71 5.63 6.03
CA VAL A 366 11.27 4.35 5.58
C VAL A 366 11.89 4.49 4.19
N SER A 367 11.17 5.11 3.23
CA SER A 367 11.65 5.32 1.86
C SER A 367 12.95 6.11 1.86
N ARG A 368 12.95 7.30 2.49
CA ARG A 368 14.15 8.15 2.58
C ARG A 368 15.35 7.44 3.20
N LEU A 369 15.13 6.72 4.31
CA LEU A 369 16.21 6.04 5.01
C LEU A 369 16.75 4.86 4.19
N SER A 370 15.86 4.11 3.54
CA SER A 370 16.22 3.00 2.67
C SER A 370 17.02 3.48 1.45
N THR A 371 16.57 4.55 0.79
CA THR A 371 17.30 5.18 -0.31
C THR A 371 18.68 5.68 0.13
N ALA A 372 18.80 6.28 1.31
CA ALA A 372 20.10 6.70 1.85
C ALA A 372 21.04 5.50 2.07
N LEU A 373 20.52 4.37 2.55
CA LEU A 373 21.30 3.14 2.74
C LEU A 373 21.75 2.52 1.41
N HIS A 374 20.85 2.46 0.42
CA HIS A 374 21.17 1.99 -0.94
C HIS A 374 22.20 2.90 -1.62
N ALA A 375 22.03 4.22 -1.54
CA ALA A 375 22.99 5.18 -2.08
C ALA A 375 24.38 5.03 -1.42
N ALA A 376 24.43 4.86 -0.10
CA ALA A 376 25.68 4.64 0.63
C ALA A 376 26.37 3.32 0.22
N ALA A 377 25.60 2.25 -0.03
CA ALA A 377 26.13 0.97 -0.47
C ALA A 377 26.69 1.00 -1.90
N MET A 378 26.13 1.84 -2.78
CA MET A 378 26.59 1.99 -4.16
C MET A 378 27.81 2.90 -4.31
N SER A 379 28.01 3.87 -3.40
CA SER A 379 29.15 4.77 -3.43
C SER A 379 30.40 4.17 -2.76
N LYS A 380 31.50 3.96 -3.52
CA LYS A 380 32.82 3.61 -2.95
C LYS A 380 33.44 4.72 -2.07
N SER A 381 32.89 5.93 -2.10
CA SER A 381 33.23 7.04 -1.20
C SER A 381 32.07 7.27 -0.23
N ALA A 382 32.00 6.43 0.81
CA ALA A 382 31.00 6.53 1.87
C ALA A 382 30.98 7.92 2.56
N GLN A 383 32.07 8.69 2.47
CA GLN A 383 32.23 9.98 3.14
C GLN A 383 31.56 11.17 2.42
N LEU A 384 31.26 11.09 1.11
CA LEU A 384 30.64 12.20 0.37
C LEU A 384 29.10 12.16 0.42
N SER A 385 28.51 10.96 0.49
CA SER A 385 27.04 10.76 0.52
C SER A 385 26.43 11.02 1.90
N GLU A 386 27.18 10.73 2.98
CA GLU A 386 26.77 10.98 4.36
C GLU A 386 26.67 12.49 4.68
N ALA A 387 27.40 13.33 3.93
CA ALA A 387 27.42 14.79 4.12
C ALA A 387 26.22 15.53 3.49
N GLN A 388 25.47 14.90 2.58
CA GLN A 388 24.38 15.55 1.84
C GLN A 388 22.97 15.09 2.24
N SER A 389 22.82 13.93 2.88
CA SER A 389 21.51 13.45 3.34
C SER A 389 21.13 14.08 4.70
N PRO A 390 19.89 14.57 4.88
CA PRO A 390 19.47 15.17 6.13
C PRO A 390 19.53 14.16 7.28
N SER A 391 20.03 14.60 8.43
CA SER A 391 20.14 13.73 9.61
C SER A 391 18.78 13.08 9.93
N PRO A 392 18.74 11.77 10.26
CA PRO A 392 17.49 11.09 10.62
C PRO A 392 16.70 11.79 11.73
N LYS A 393 17.38 12.48 12.65
CA LYS A 393 16.75 13.28 13.71
C LYS A 393 15.99 14.49 13.16
N VAL A 394 16.58 15.18 12.17
CA VAL A 394 15.96 16.35 11.51
C VAL A 394 14.74 15.91 10.72
N VAL A 395 14.84 14.82 9.95
CA VAL A 395 13.70 14.25 9.22
C VAL A 395 12.56 13.86 10.19
N THR A 396 12.89 13.16 11.28
CA THR A 396 11.90 12.76 12.31
C THR A 396 11.16 13.97 12.88
N LEU A 397 11.91 15.00 13.33
CA LEU A 397 11.31 16.19 13.93
C LEU A 397 10.49 17.00 12.92
N THR A 398 10.96 17.08 11.67
CA THR A 398 10.30 17.82 10.60
C THR A 398 8.97 17.16 10.23
N LEU A 399 8.96 15.84 10.04
CA LEU A 399 7.74 15.08 9.74
C LEU A 399 6.73 15.16 10.89
N LEU A 400 7.17 15.03 12.14
CA LEU A 400 6.30 15.25 13.30
C LEU A 400 5.69 16.66 13.29
N ALA A 401 6.50 17.69 13.05
CA ALA A 401 6.05 19.08 13.00
C ALA A 401 5.06 19.36 11.87
N ILE A 402 5.19 18.68 10.71
CA ILE A 402 4.25 18.79 9.58
C ILE A 402 2.89 18.18 9.92
N THR A 403 2.87 17.03 10.61
CA THR A 403 1.61 16.32 10.90
C THR A 403 0.70 17.04 11.89
N LEU A 404 1.27 17.83 12.81
CA LEU A 404 0.54 18.61 13.81
C LEU A 404 -0.52 19.58 13.23
N PRO A 405 -0.15 20.54 12.35
CA PRO A 405 -1.14 21.44 11.76
C PRO A 405 -2.14 20.71 10.87
N ILE A 406 -1.74 19.60 10.23
CA ILE A 406 -2.64 18.78 9.42
C ILE A 406 -3.73 18.13 10.28
N GLU A 407 -3.37 17.56 11.43
CA GLU A 407 -4.33 16.98 12.38
C GLU A 407 -5.27 18.04 12.96
N ILE A 408 -4.74 19.20 13.34
CA ILE A 408 -5.57 20.31 13.84
C ILE A 408 -6.54 20.78 12.75
N PHE A 409 -6.07 20.93 11.51
CA PHE A 409 -6.91 21.29 10.38
C PHE A 409 -8.02 20.24 10.13
N PHE A 410 -7.69 18.95 10.25
CA PHE A 410 -8.66 17.87 10.13
C PHE A 410 -9.76 17.94 11.19
N LEU A 411 -9.39 18.00 12.48
CA LEU A 411 -10.34 18.05 13.59
C LEU A 411 -11.21 19.31 13.55
N THR A 412 -10.63 20.46 13.19
CA THR A 412 -11.38 21.72 13.03
C THR A 412 -12.34 21.65 11.85
N THR A 413 -11.97 21.00 10.75
CA THR A 413 -12.86 20.77 9.60
C THR A 413 -14.04 19.87 9.98
N LEU A 414 -13.81 18.75 10.68
CA LEU A 414 -14.88 17.87 11.15
C LEU A 414 -15.91 18.59 12.03
N ARG A 415 -15.42 19.48 12.90
CA ARG A 415 -16.26 20.32 13.75
C ARG A 415 -16.98 21.40 12.97
N GLY A 416 -16.30 22.07 12.03
CA GLY A 416 -16.85 23.16 11.22
C GLY A 416 -17.97 22.70 10.27
N ILE A 417 -17.83 21.51 9.67
CA ILE A 417 -18.87 20.89 8.85
C ILE A 417 -20.02 20.34 9.73
N GLY A 418 -19.78 20.18 11.03
CA GLY A 418 -20.76 19.66 11.99
C GLY A 418 -20.97 18.15 11.86
N TRP A 419 -19.99 17.41 11.31
CA TRP A 419 -20.03 15.94 11.28
C TRP A 419 -19.88 15.38 12.69
N LEU A 420 -19.02 16.01 13.50
CA LEU A 420 -18.72 15.60 14.87
C LEU A 420 -18.70 16.81 15.80
N LYS A 421 -19.47 16.74 16.89
CA LYS A 421 -19.35 17.62 18.04
C LYS A 421 -18.28 17.06 18.96
N VAL A 422 -17.05 17.53 18.76
CA VAL A 422 -15.88 17.18 19.56
C VAL A 422 -15.65 18.23 20.66
N PRO A 423 -15.70 17.86 21.95
CA PRO A 423 -15.35 18.78 23.03
C PRO A 423 -13.87 19.15 22.96
N TYR A 424 -13.50 20.35 23.41
CA TYR A 424 -12.10 20.81 23.40
C TYR A 424 -11.16 19.86 24.17
N LEU A 425 -11.67 19.22 25.22
CA LEU A 425 -10.95 18.18 25.95
C LEU A 425 -10.57 17.01 25.04
N PHE A 426 -11.52 16.53 24.22
CA PHE A 426 -11.24 15.46 23.26
C PHE A 426 -10.20 15.90 22.22
N ILE A 427 -10.29 17.14 21.70
CA ILE A 427 -9.31 17.66 20.75
C ILE A 427 -7.90 17.63 21.36
N ALA A 428 -7.74 18.08 22.61
CA ALA A 428 -6.44 18.10 23.28
C ALA A 428 -5.85 16.69 23.43
N PHE A 429 -6.65 15.72 23.90
CA PHE A 429 -6.21 14.33 24.03
C PHE A 429 -5.99 13.65 22.67
N SER A 430 -6.84 13.91 21.67
CA SER A 430 -6.69 13.39 20.31
C SER A 430 -5.38 13.84 19.69
N VAL A 431 -5.04 15.13 19.79
CA VAL A 431 -3.76 15.66 19.32
C VAL A 431 -2.58 15.03 20.09
N LEU A 432 -2.68 14.87 21.41
CA LEU A 432 -1.63 14.23 22.22
C LEU A 432 -1.38 12.77 21.78
N PHE A 433 -2.44 11.97 21.64
CA PHE A 433 -2.34 10.57 21.22
C PHE A 433 -1.92 10.45 19.76
N PHE A 434 -2.33 11.37 18.90
CA PHE A 434 -1.86 11.46 17.52
C PHE A 434 -0.36 11.75 17.45
N CYS A 435 0.16 12.73 18.20
CA CYS A 435 1.61 12.97 18.28
C CYS A 435 2.38 11.75 18.78
N THR A 436 1.80 11.04 19.75
CA THR A 436 2.37 9.79 20.28
C THR A 436 2.41 8.73 19.19
N ALA A 437 1.33 8.57 18.43
CA ALA A 437 1.24 7.65 17.28
C ALA A 437 2.31 7.94 16.21
N VAL A 438 2.45 9.21 15.79
CA VAL A 438 3.47 9.63 14.82
C VAL A 438 4.88 9.39 15.35
N THR A 439 5.13 9.70 16.62
CA THR A 439 6.44 9.49 17.25
C THR A 439 6.82 8.02 17.30
N ILE A 440 5.90 7.15 17.75
CA ILE A 440 6.11 5.69 17.75
C ILE A 440 6.32 5.19 16.32
N SER A 441 5.48 5.63 15.36
CA SER A 441 5.61 5.27 13.95
C SER A 441 7.02 5.57 13.40
N LEU A 442 7.55 6.77 13.65
CA LEU A 442 8.88 7.17 13.18
C LEU A 442 10.02 6.41 13.88
N ILE A 443 9.90 6.13 15.18
CA ILE A 443 10.87 5.32 15.92
C ILE A 443 10.92 3.89 15.36
N ILE A 444 9.76 3.28 15.15
CA ILE A 444 9.65 1.93 14.60
C ILE A 444 10.15 1.90 13.16
N ALA A 445 9.77 2.87 12.32
CA ALA A 445 10.29 3.01 10.96
C ALA A 445 11.83 2.99 10.94
N ARG A 446 12.46 3.80 11.79
CA ARG A 446 13.92 3.85 11.91
C ARG A 446 14.53 2.53 12.36
N TYR A 447 14.01 1.96 13.44
CA TYR A 447 14.56 0.73 14.00
C TYR A 447 14.40 -0.45 13.03
N LEU A 448 13.20 -0.60 12.47
CA LEU A 448 12.86 -1.68 11.55
C LEU A 448 13.69 -1.62 10.27
N THR A 449 13.83 -0.44 9.65
CA THR A 449 14.66 -0.26 8.45
C THR A 449 16.12 -0.64 8.69
N ASN A 450 16.73 -0.15 9.77
CA ASN A 450 18.12 -0.49 10.10
C ASN A 450 18.29 -1.98 10.47
N TRP A 451 17.33 -2.55 11.20
CA TRP A 451 17.36 -3.95 11.56
C TRP A 451 17.26 -4.86 10.32
N LEU A 452 16.34 -4.58 9.40
CA LEU A 452 16.21 -5.31 8.14
C LEU A 452 17.46 -5.18 7.28
N TRP A 453 18.01 -3.97 7.18
CA TRP A 453 19.26 -3.72 6.47
C TRP A 453 20.42 -4.54 7.04
N SER A 454 20.55 -4.59 8.37
CA SER A 454 21.57 -5.41 9.04
C SER A 454 21.44 -6.91 8.76
N LYS A 455 20.23 -7.36 8.37
CA LYS A 455 19.93 -8.74 7.97
C LYS A 455 20.01 -8.97 6.46
N LYS A 456 20.55 -8.02 5.69
CA LYS A 456 20.62 -8.06 4.21
C LYS A 456 19.24 -8.24 3.56
N ARG A 457 18.20 -7.66 4.16
CA ARG A 457 16.85 -7.60 3.60
C ARG A 457 16.57 -6.18 3.15
N ASP A 458 16.04 -6.05 1.94
CA ASP A 458 15.72 -4.74 1.36
C ASP A 458 14.58 -4.05 2.14
N PRO A 459 14.83 -2.92 2.82
CA PRO A 459 13.80 -2.24 3.59
C PRO A 459 12.64 -1.75 2.73
N ASP A 460 12.85 -1.43 1.45
CA ASP A 460 11.79 -1.00 0.52
C ASP A 460 10.72 -2.08 0.33
N MET A 461 11.08 -3.35 0.52
CA MET A 461 10.17 -4.48 0.30
C MET A 461 9.62 -5.06 1.61
N TYR A 462 10.38 -4.96 2.71
CA TYR A 462 10.06 -5.61 3.98
C TYR A 462 9.59 -4.66 5.08
N ALA A 463 10.12 -3.44 5.14
CA ALA A 463 9.82 -2.53 6.25
C ALA A 463 8.41 -1.95 6.12
N LEU A 464 8.01 -1.55 4.91
CA LEU A 464 6.73 -0.85 4.67
C LEU A 464 5.51 -1.68 5.08
N PRO A 465 5.34 -2.96 4.66
CA PRO A 465 4.15 -3.72 5.04
C PRO A 465 4.06 -3.97 6.55
N ILE A 466 5.20 -4.29 7.17
CA ILE A 466 5.29 -4.56 8.62
C ILE A 466 5.01 -3.29 9.42
N HIS A 467 5.60 -2.16 9.01
CA HIS A 467 5.43 -0.86 9.66
C HIS A 467 3.98 -0.40 9.57
N SER A 468 3.39 -0.40 8.37
CA SER A 468 2.02 0.03 8.13
C SER A 468 1.02 -0.76 8.99
N ALA A 469 1.07 -2.10 8.95
CA ALA A 469 0.16 -2.93 9.74
C ALA A 469 0.35 -2.78 11.26
N PHE A 470 1.57 -2.53 11.72
CA PHE A 470 1.82 -2.23 13.14
C PHE A 470 1.20 -0.88 13.55
N VAL A 471 1.38 0.15 12.73
CA VAL A 471 0.85 1.49 13.00
C VAL A 471 -0.67 1.49 12.96
N ASP A 472 -1.31 0.70 12.09
CA ASP A 472 -2.76 0.53 12.08
C ASP A 472 -3.29 0.05 13.44
N VAL A 473 -2.74 -1.07 13.94
CA VAL A 473 -3.15 -1.66 15.23
C VAL A 473 -2.86 -0.69 16.38
N MET A 474 -1.65 -0.14 16.42
CA MET A 474 -1.23 0.78 17.47
C MET A 474 -2.09 2.06 17.46
N GLY A 475 -2.41 2.60 16.29
CA GLY A 475 -3.18 3.83 16.13
C GLY A 475 -4.58 3.68 16.68
N GLN A 476 -5.22 2.54 16.36
CA GLN A 476 -6.52 2.21 16.91
C GLN A 476 -6.50 2.01 18.43
N LEU A 477 -5.49 1.32 18.98
CA LEU A 477 -5.37 1.16 20.44
C LEU A 477 -5.20 2.50 21.16
N LEU A 478 -4.39 3.42 20.62
CA LEU A 478 -4.23 4.77 21.16
C LEU A 478 -5.53 5.57 21.06
N LEU A 479 -6.30 5.40 19.98
CA LEU A 479 -7.61 6.05 19.85
C LEU A 479 -8.60 5.53 20.89
N VAL A 480 -8.66 4.22 21.10
CA VAL A 480 -9.49 3.62 22.16
C VAL A 480 -9.13 4.22 23.51
N LEU A 481 -7.84 4.28 23.83
CA LEU A 481 -7.37 4.90 25.08
C LEU A 481 -7.78 6.37 25.19
N CYS A 482 -7.72 7.12 24.09
CA CYS A 482 -8.22 8.50 24.03
C CYS A 482 -9.72 8.58 24.39
N PHE A 483 -10.55 7.75 23.77
CA PHE A 483 -11.99 7.72 24.07
C PHE A 483 -12.29 7.30 25.52
N GLU A 484 -11.63 6.28 26.05
CA GLU A 484 -11.82 5.81 27.43
C GLU A 484 -11.47 6.92 28.44
N ILE A 485 -10.32 7.59 28.26
CA ILE A 485 -9.88 8.66 29.17
C ILE A 485 -10.86 9.84 29.12
N VAL A 486 -11.22 10.30 27.92
CA VAL A 486 -12.09 11.47 27.79
C VAL A 486 -13.52 11.15 28.27
N SER A 487 -14.03 9.94 28.02
CA SER A 487 -15.30 9.46 28.56
C SER A 487 -15.29 9.41 30.09
N GLY A 488 -14.21 8.89 30.70
CA GLY A 488 -14.03 8.90 32.15
C GLY A 488 -13.96 10.31 32.77
N LEU A 489 -13.53 11.31 31.99
CA LEU A 489 -13.52 12.73 32.38
C LEU A 489 -14.84 13.46 32.05
N GLY A 490 -15.85 12.76 31.52
CA GLY A 490 -17.17 13.33 31.19
C GLY A 490 -17.28 14.02 29.83
N GLY A 491 -16.28 13.86 28.95
CA GLY A 491 -16.27 14.45 27.60
C GLY A 491 -16.84 13.50 26.54
N ASN A 492 -18.15 13.54 26.30
CA ASN A 492 -18.76 12.69 25.26
C ASN A 492 -18.66 13.33 23.87
N VAL A 493 -18.11 12.59 22.90
CA VAL A 493 -18.17 12.94 21.47
C VAL A 493 -19.54 12.55 20.93
N THR A 494 -20.18 13.44 20.18
CA THR A 494 -21.50 13.18 19.59
C THR A 494 -21.50 13.51 18.09
N ALA A 495 -22.25 12.77 17.27
CA ALA A 495 -22.40 13.04 15.83
C ALA A 495 -23.78 13.64 15.53
N ARG A 496 -23.94 14.23 14.35
CA ARG A 496 -25.22 14.78 13.90
C ARG A 496 -26.21 13.64 13.63
N GLY A 497 -27.35 13.66 14.33
CA GLY A 497 -28.46 12.71 14.13
C GLY A 497 -28.55 11.56 15.13
N ALA A 498 -27.75 11.58 16.20
CA ALA A 498 -27.94 10.74 17.38
C ALA A 498 -28.85 11.42 18.41
#